data_AF-S8AM37-F1
#
_entry.id   AF-S8AM37-F1
#
_cell.length_a   1.000
_cell.length_b   1.000
_cell.length_c   1.000
_cell.angle_alpha   90.00
_cell.angle_beta   90.00
_cell.angle_gamma   90.00
#
_symmetry.space_group_name_H-M   'P 1'
#
loop_
_entity.id
_entity.type
_entity.pdbx_description
1 polymer ?
#
loop_
_entity_poly.entity_id
_entity_poly.type
_entity_poly.pdbx_seq_one_letter_code
_entity_poly.pdbx_strand_id
1 'polypeptide(L)'
;MVLTSALFTGVRVLQIIIAIPIIGMLGWFVDPYVKINQTPPDALLTLFIVSILACAWAMVTFFQWHRYRSMSGPFIAVVDIMFVGAWIAGIYLNRGISNADCSNLSVPVGIQIGDNNYSGGNSWSANVNKPCAMFKASWILSIIDCVLFFITCVLSYTLYRSHRYETRHGHKEYTGGRRSGSTSTYSSHRRHHRHARV
;
A
#
# COMPACT_ATOMS: atom_id res chain seq x y z
N MET A 1 3.68 10.29 -18.99
CA MET A 1 2.58 9.45 -18.45
C MET A 1 2.87 7.94 -18.49
N VAL A 2 3.45 7.40 -19.57
CA VAL A 2 3.65 5.93 -19.74
C VAL A 2 4.58 5.34 -18.67
N LEU A 3 5.71 5.99 -18.38
CA LEU A 3 6.69 5.52 -17.39
C LEU A 3 6.09 5.43 -15.98
N THR A 4 5.42 6.48 -15.49
CA THR A 4 4.81 6.50 -14.15
C THR A 4 3.71 5.45 -14.00
N SER A 5 2.96 5.19 -15.07
CA SER A 5 1.92 4.16 -15.08
C SER A 5 2.53 2.76 -15.07
N ALA A 6 3.61 2.53 -15.83
CA ALA A 6 4.35 1.26 -15.84
C ALA A 6 5.04 0.99 -14.49
N LEU A 7 5.63 2.02 -13.86
CA LEU A 7 6.21 1.94 -12.53
C LEU A 7 5.15 1.60 -11.48
N PHE A 8 3.97 2.22 -11.55
CA PHE A 8 2.86 1.89 -10.65
C PHE A 8 2.45 0.42 -10.77
N THR A 9 2.25 -0.08 -11.98
CA THR A 9 1.90 -1.49 -12.21
C THR A 9 3.03 -2.44 -11.79
N GLY A 10 4.28 -2.09 -12.08
CA GLY A 10 5.45 -2.88 -11.67
C GLY A 10 5.57 -3.01 -10.15
N VAL A 11 5.36 -1.92 -9.41
CA VAL A 11 5.38 -1.94 -7.94
C VAL A 11 4.22 -2.77 -7.37
N ARG A 12 3.02 -2.74 -7.97
CA ARG A 12 1.90 -3.62 -7.56
C ARG A 12 2.23 -5.10 -7.72
N VAL A 13 2.84 -5.48 -8.83
CA VAL A 13 3.27 -6.87 -9.05
C VAL A 13 4.33 -7.28 -8.03
N LEU A 14 5.27 -6.38 -7.72
CA LEU A 14 6.30 -6.62 -6.71
C LEU A 14 5.69 -6.83 -5.31
N GLN A 15 4.69 -6.04 -4.91
CA GLN A 15 3.95 -6.22 -3.66
C GLN A 15 3.33 -7.62 -3.57
N ILE A 16 2.66 -8.08 -4.64
CA ILE A 16 2.04 -9.41 -4.67
C ILE A 16 3.11 -10.51 -4.54
N ILE A 17 4.22 -10.39 -5.26
CA ILE A 17 5.33 -11.36 -5.21
C ILE A 17 5.94 -11.45 -3.81
N ILE A 18 6.01 -10.34 -3.07
CA ILE A 18 6.55 -10.31 -1.70
C ILE A 18 5.49 -10.75 -0.67
N ALA A 19 4.22 -10.45 -0.89
CA ALA A 19 3.14 -10.86 0.02
C ALA A 19 2.92 -12.38 0.06
N ILE A 20 3.06 -13.08 -1.07
CA ILE A 20 2.90 -14.54 -1.16
C ILE A 20 3.81 -15.30 -0.17
N PRO A 21 5.15 -15.10 -0.16
CA PRO A 21 6.02 -15.78 0.79
C PRO A 21 5.77 -15.35 2.24
N ILE A 22 5.32 -14.11 2.51
CA ILE A 22 4.93 -13.70 3.86
C ILE A 22 3.74 -14.54 4.36
N ILE A 23 2.68 -14.63 3.56
CA ILE A 23 1.48 -15.43 3.89
C ILE A 23 1.86 -16.90 4.06
N GLY A 24 2.71 -17.44 3.17
CA GLY A 24 3.14 -18.84 3.22
C GLY A 24 3.96 -19.17 4.47
N MET A 25 4.94 -18.34 4.83
CA MET A 25 5.77 -18.55 6.02
C MET A 25 4.96 -18.41 7.31
N LEU A 26 4.09 -17.40 7.41
CA LEU A 26 3.27 -17.17 8.59
C LEU A 26 2.14 -18.22 8.72
N GLY A 27 1.57 -18.68 7.60
CA GLY A 27 0.54 -19.72 7.60
C GLY A 27 1.01 -21.04 8.20
N TRP A 28 2.28 -21.40 7.99
CA TRP A 28 2.88 -22.58 8.64
C TRP A 28 2.91 -22.45 10.16
N PHE A 29 3.11 -21.25 10.70
CA PHE A 29 3.11 -21.00 12.15
C PHE A 29 1.70 -20.97 12.73
N VAL A 30 0.67 -20.59 11.96
CA VAL A 30 -0.72 -20.48 12.45
C VAL A 30 -1.43 -21.85 12.47
N ASP A 31 -1.16 -22.73 11.51
CA ASP A 31 -1.85 -24.02 11.35
C ASP A 31 -1.84 -24.92 12.61
N PRO A 32 -0.74 -25.04 13.39
CA PRO A 32 -0.74 -25.83 14.62
C PRO A 32 -1.68 -25.27 15.69
N TYR A 33 -1.78 -23.94 15.84
CA TYR A 33 -2.63 -23.30 16.86
C TYR A 33 -4.12 -23.51 16.56
N VAL A 34 -4.48 -23.48 15.27
CA VAL A 34 -5.84 -23.77 14.81
C VAL A 34 -6.23 -25.21 15.14
N LYS A 35 -5.31 -26.17 14.98
CA LYS A 35 -5.57 -27.59 15.26
C LYS A 35 -5.80 -27.90 16.75
N ILE A 36 -5.22 -27.10 17.64
CA ILE A 36 -5.36 -27.26 19.09
C ILE A 36 -6.39 -26.30 19.71
N ASN A 37 -7.17 -25.58 18.89
CA ASN A 37 -8.14 -24.57 19.33
C ASN A 37 -7.54 -23.52 20.30
N GLN A 38 -6.28 -23.14 20.08
CA GLN A 38 -5.58 -22.11 20.85
C GLN A 38 -5.41 -20.85 20.00
N THR A 39 -5.43 -19.69 20.63
CA THR A 39 -5.15 -18.43 19.95
C THR A 39 -3.65 -18.30 19.69
N PRO A 40 -3.22 -18.11 18.42
CA PRO A 40 -1.82 -17.82 18.13
C PRO A 40 -1.41 -16.47 18.75
N PRO A 41 -0.11 -16.24 19.00
CA PRO A 41 0.38 -14.97 19.52
C PRO A 41 -0.05 -13.78 18.65
N ASP A 42 -0.58 -12.72 19.29
CA ASP A 42 -1.17 -11.54 18.63
C ASP A 42 -0.23 -10.87 17.62
N ALA A 43 1.07 -10.81 17.95
CA ALA A 43 2.07 -10.19 17.09
C ALA A 43 2.21 -10.89 15.73
N LEU A 44 2.20 -12.24 15.73
CA LEU A 44 2.31 -13.04 14.51
C LEU A 44 0.99 -12.99 13.71
N LEU A 45 -0.13 -13.10 14.42
CA LEU A 45 -1.47 -13.02 13.85
C LEU A 45 -1.71 -11.70 13.10
N THR A 46 -1.21 -10.58 13.65
CA THR A 46 -1.37 -9.26 13.05
C THR A 46 -0.70 -9.18 11.68
N LEU A 47 0.56 -9.60 11.55
CA LEU A 47 1.27 -9.61 10.25
C LEU A 47 0.59 -10.52 9.23
N PHE A 48 0.06 -11.66 9.69
CA PHE A 48 -0.65 -12.60 8.84
C PHE A 48 -1.92 -11.97 8.24
N ILE A 49 -2.78 -11.37 9.05
CA ILE A 49 -4.01 -10.72 8.59
C ILE A 49 -3.71 -9.55 7.66
N VAL A 50 -2.74 -8.68 8.04
CA VAL A 50 -2.36 -7.53 7.22
C VAL A 50 -1.83 -7.98 5.86
N SER A 51 -1.02 -9.04 5.79
CA SER A 51 -0.48 -9.56 4.53
C SER A 51 -1.57 -10.08 3.58
N ILE A 52 -2.60 -10.77 4.09
CA ILE A 52 -3.72 -11.27 3.28
C ILE A 52 -4.55 -10.12 2.73
N LEU A 53 -4.91 -9.15 3.59
CA LEU A 53 -5.67 -7.98 3.18
C LEU A 53 -4.90 -7.12 2.17
N ALA A 54 -3.58 -6.95 2.38
CA ALA A 54 -2.70 -6.23 1.48
C ALA A 54 -2.60 -6.93 0.12
N CYS A 55 -2.46 -8.26 0.11
CA CYS A 55 -2.43 -9.05 -1.12
C CYS A 55 -3.76 -8.95 -1.89
N ALA A 56 -4.90 -9.09 -1.20
CA ALA A 56 -6.22 -8.94 -1.80
C ALA A 56 -6.41 -7.54 -2.41
N TRP A 57 -5.98 -6.49 -1.69
CA TRP A 57 -6.03 -5.12 -2.19
C TRP A 57 -5.11 -4.89 -3.41
N ALA A 58 -3.89 -5.42 -3.37
CA ALA A 58 -2.96 -5.34 -4.49
C ALA A 58 -3.51 -6.07 -5.72
N MET A 59 -4.16 -7.22 -5.56
CA MET A 59 -4.85 -7.94 -6.65
C MET A 59 -6.01 -7.12 -7.22
N VAL A 60 -6.88 -6.57 -6.37
CA VAL A 60 -8.02 -5.75 -6.82
C VAL A 60 -7.53 -4.54 -7.61
N THR A 61 -6.54 -3.81 -7.12
CA THR A 61 -5.99 -2.63 -7.80
C THR A 61 -5.26 -2.98 -9.10
N PHE A 62 -4.59 -4.13 -9.16
CA PHE A 62 -3.98 -4.64 -10.40
C PHE A 62 -5.02 -4.94 -11.49
N PHE A 63 -6.07 -5.69 -11.15
CA PHE A 63 -7.15 -6.02 -12.11
C PHE A 63 -7.93 -4.78 -12.54
N GLN A 64 -8.20 -3.86 -11.61
CA GLN A 64 -8.93 -2.64 -11.94
C GLN A 64 -8.14 -1.72 -12.86
N TRP A 65 -6.80 -1.65 -12.76
CA TRP A 65 -5.99 -0.89 -13.72
C TRP A 65 -6.08 -1.48 -15.14
N HIS A 66 -6.12 -2.81 -15.27
CA HIS A 66 -6.26 -3.47 -16.58
C HIS A 66 -7.67 -3.26 -17.18
N ARG A 67 -8.72 -3.24 -16.36
CA ARG A 67 -10.11 -3.23 -16.83
C ARG A 67 -10.74 -1.83 -16.93
N TYR A 68 -10.38 -0.90 -16.06
CA TYR A 68 -11.02 0.42 -15.97
C TYR A 68 -9.98 1.51 -15.70
N ARG A 69 -9.59 2.23 -16.75
CA ARG A 69 -8.62 3.35 -16.72
C ARG A 69 -9.08 4.59 -15.92
N SER A 70 -10.15 4.49 -15.12
CA SER A 70 -10.97 5.62 -14.65
C SER A 70 -11.28 5.61 -13.15
N MET A 71 -10.51 4.91 -12.33
CA MET A 71 -10.68 5.03 -10.87
C MET A 71 -10.03 6.32 -10.36
N SER A 72 -10.70 7.01 -9.42
CA SER A 72 -10.18 8.21 -8.78
C SER A 72 -8.91 7.89 -7.97
N GLY A 73 -7.74 8.27 -8.51
CA GLY A 73 -6.43 8.16 -7.86
C GLY A 73 -6.36 8.49 -6.36
N PRO A 74 -7.07 9.50 -5.81
CA PRO A 74 -7.04 9.76 -4.37
C PRO A 74 -7.59 8.62 -3.49
N PHE A 75 -8.58 7.85 -3.94
CA PHE A 75 -9.11 6.73 -3.15
C PHE A 75 -8.07 5.64 -2.95
N ILE A 76 -7.32 5.32 -4.01
CA ILE A 76 -6.24 4.33 -3.96
C ILE A 76 -5.14 4.80 -3.00
N ALA A 77 -4.79 6.08 -3.03
CA ALA A 77 -3.77 6.64 -2.15
C ALA A 77 -4.17 6.59 -0.66
N VAL A 78 -5.45 6.83 -0.34
CA VAL A 78 -5.96 6.75 1.04
C VAL A 78 -5.88 5.32 1.57
N VAL A 79 -6.31 4.34 0.77
CA VAL A 79 -6.27 2.93 1.18
C VAL A 79 -4.82 2.44 1.32
N ASP A 80 -3.92 2.85 0.42
CA ASP A 80 -2.50 2.53 0.54
C ASP A 80 -1.88 3.09 1.84
N ILE A 81 -2.21 4.34 2.24
CA ILE A 81 -1.77 4.91 3.53
C ILE A 81 -2.30 4.10 4.73
N MET A 82 -3.55 3.61 4.65
CA MET A 82 -4.11 2.76 5.69
C MET A 82 -3.32 1.43 5.81
N PHE A 83 -2.91 0.83 4.70
CA PHE A 83 -2.04 -0.35 4.69
C PHE A 83 -0.64 -0.06 5.22
N VAL A 84 -0.07 1.11 4.94
CA VAL A 84 1.20 1.56 5.56
C VAL A 84 1.06 1.60 7.08
N GLY A 85 -0.03 2.18 7.60
CA GLY A 85 -0.30 2.21 9.04
C GLY A 85 -0.44 0.81 9.65
N ALA A 86 -1.16 -0.09 8.95
CA ALA A 86 -1.34 -1.47 9.38
C ALA A 86 -0.02 -2.26 9.41
N TRP A 87 0.84 -2.08 8.40
CA TRP A 87 2.17 -2.68 8.37
C TRP A 87 3.05 -2.16 9.50
N ILE A 88 3.06 -0.84 9.75
CA ILE A 88 3.83 -0.25 10.87
C ILE A 88 3.40 -0.85 12.21
N ALA A 89 2.09 -1.01 12.44
CA ALA A 89 1.58 -1.65 13.66
C ALA A 89 2.09 -3.09 13.79
N GLY A 90 2.01 -3.88 12.72
CA GLY A 90 2.54 -5.25 12.68
C GLY A 90 4.05 -5.31 12.94
N ILE A 91 4.83 -4.43 12.30
CA ILE A 91 6.30 -4.36 12.47
C ILE A 91 6.65 -3.99 13.92
N TYR A 92 5.93 -3.05 14.51
CA TYR A 92 6.19 -2.57 15.87
C TYR A 92 5.91 -3.62 16.93
N LEU A 93 4.81 -4.37 16.81
CA LEU A 93 4.49 -5.50 17.70
C LEU A 93 5.57 -6.59 17.64
N ASN A 94 6.23 -6.74 16.49
CA ASN A 94 7.27 -7.73 16.25
C ASN A 94 8.71 -7.18 16.39
N ARG A 95 8.90 -6.03 17.05
CA ARG A 95 10.24 -5.45 17.24
C ARG A 95 11.20 -6.34 18.05
N GLY A 96 10.66 -7.21 18.90
CA GLY A 96 11.45 -8.08 19.78
C GLY A 96 12.34 -9.06 19.03
N ILE A 97 11.99 -9.41 17.79
CA ILE A 97 12.73 -10.38 16.96
C ILE A 97 14.01 -9.78 16.36
N SER A 98 14.12 -8.45 16.31
CA SER A 98 15.33 -7.77 15.82
C SER A 98 16.59 -8.12 16.62
N ASN A 99 16.43 -8.41 17.91
CA ASN A 99 17.54 -8.65 18.85
C ASN A 99 17.85 -10.15 19.04
N ALA A 100 17.16 -11.05 18.34
CA ALA A 100 17.40 -12.48 18.45
C ALA A 100 18.50 -12.94 17.50
N ASP A 101 19.55 -13.56 18.05
CA ASP A 101 20.64 -14.20 17.31
C ASP A 101 20.29 -15.64 16.94
N CYS A 102 19.79 -15.83 15.71
CA CYS A 102 19.46 -17.14 15.15
C CYS A 102 20.69 -17.87 14.55
N SER A 103 21.90 -17.70 15.11
CA SER A 103 23.14 -18.20 14.49
C SER A 103 23.94 -19.20 15.34
N ASN A 104 23.85 -19.19 16.67
CA ASN A 104 24.45 -20.22 17.54
C ASN A 104 23.82 -20.16 18.94
N LEU A 105 22.80 -20.99 19.19
CA LEU A 105 22.30 -21.20 20.57
C LEU A 105 23.13 -22.31 21.23
N SER A 106 24.25 -21.95 21.86
CA SER A 106 24.98 -22.83 22.80
C SER A 106 24.58 -22.59 24.27
N VAL A 107 23.49 -21.87 24.50
CA VAL A 107 22.94 -21.60 25.84
C VAL A 107 21.41 -21.79 25.80
N PRO A 108 20.80 -22.32 26.89
CA PRO A 108 19.38 -22.68 26.94
C PRO A 108 18.52 -21.42 27.09
N VAL A 109 18.53 -20.55 26.09
CA VAL A 109 17.57 -19.45 25.99
C VAL A 109 16.38 -19.97 25.19
N GLY A 110 15.37 -20.45 25.91
CA GLY A 110 14.08 -20.80 25.33
C GLY A 110 13.49 -19.56 24.68
N ILE A 111 13.24 -19.64 23.37
CA ILE A 111 12.50 -18.61 22.65
C ILE A 111 11.03 -18.80 23.04
N GLN A 112 10.56 -18.03 24.03
CA GLN A 112 9.15 -18.04 24.41
C GLN A 112 8.34 -17.29 23.35
N ILE A 113 7.61 -18.06 22.55
CA ILE A 113 6.55 -17.57 21.68
C ILE A 113 5.24 -18.16 22.23
N GLY A 114 4.57 -17.40 23.10
CA GLY A 114 3.37 -17.85 23.82
C GLY A 114 3.65 -18.88 24.93
N ASP A 115 2.66 -19.76 25.20
CA ASP A 115 2.71 -20.82 26.23
C ASP A 115 3.60 -22.03 25.82
N ASN A 116 4.19 -21.96 24.64
CA ASN A 116 4.98 -23.03 24.06
C ASN A 116 6.46 -22.78 24.41
N ASN A 117 6.96 -23.54 25.38
CA ASN A 117 8.38 -23.55 25.68
C ASN A 117 9.10 -24.37 24.59
N TYR A 118 9.71 -23.71 23.61
CA TYR A 118 10.74 -24.32 22.77
C TYR A 118 12.02 -24.44 23.62
N SER A 119 11.97 -25.34 24.61
CA SER A 119 13.08 -25.60 25.53
C SER A 119 14.08 -26.52 24.85
N GLY A 120 15.29 -26.00 24.60
CA GLY A 120 16.44 -26.72 24.05
C GLY A 120 17.06 -27.66 25.07
N GLY A 121 16.26 -28.58 25.62
CA GLY A 121 16.74 -29.73 26.37
C GLY A 121 16.39 -30.99 25.58
N ASN A 122 17.40 -31.82 25.30
CA ASN A 122 17.29 -33.19 24.78
C ASN A 122 17.28 -33.28 23.24
N SER A 123 18.48 -33.50 22.65
CA SER A 123 18.78 -34.10 21.33
C SER A 123 18.01 -33.67 20.05
N TRP A 124 17.07 -32.74 20.14
CA TRP A 124 16.35 -32.08 19.04
C TRP A 124 16.81 -30.62 18.86
N SER A 125 17.83 -30.20 19.62
CA SER A 125 18.47 -28.89 19.58
C SER A 125 19.44 -28.75 18.40
N ALA A 126 19.00 -29.10 17.20
CA ALA A 126 19.75 -28.91 15.95
C ALA A 126 19.03 -28.00 14.93
N ASN A 127 17.79 -27.56 15.20
CA ASN A 127 17.00 -26.83 14.20
C ASN A 127 16.11 -25.68 14.73
N VAL A 128 16.40 -25.09 15.89
CA VAL A 128 15.78 -23.80 16.29
C VAL A 128 16.20 -22.63 15.38
N ASN A 129 17.28 -22.80 14.60
CA ASN A 129 17.72 -21.85 13.58
C ASN A 129 16.67 -21.59 12.49
N LYS A 130 15.97 -22.64 12.04
CA LYS A 130 15.03 -22.57 10.91
C LYS A 130 13.81 -21.68 11.21
N PRO A 131 13.01 -21.92 12.28
CA PRO A 131 11.84 -21.09 12.56
C PRO A 131 12.21 -19.66 12.97
N CYS A 132 13.32 -19.47 13.70
CA CYS A 132 13.84 -18.15 14.06
C CYS A 132 14.20 -17.33 12.81
N ALA A 133 14.93 -17.94 11.87
CA ALA A 133 15.29 -17.29 10.61
C ALA A 133 14.07 -17.01 9.71
N MET A 134 13.09 -17.91 9.64
CA MET A 134 11.85 -17.72 8.88
C MET A 134 11.05 -16.53 9.40
N PHE A 135 10.91 -16.42 10.73
CA PHE A 135 10.16 -15.33 11.32
C PHE A 135 10.88 -13.98 11.16
N LYS A 136 12.22 -13.96 11.33
CA LYS A 136 13.04 -12.78 11.02
C LYS A 136 12.96 -12.36 9.56
N ALA A 137 12.95 -13.32 8.63
CA ALA A 137 12.76 -13.04 7.21
C ALA A 137 11.39 -12.43 6.93
N SER A 138 10.31 -12.97 7.50
CA SER A 138 8.96 -12.42 7.33
C SER A 138 8.84 -10.99 7.86
N TRP A 139 9.52 -10.68 8.98
CA TRP A 139 9.58 -9.32 9.52
C TRP A 139 10.32 -8.36 8.57
N ILE A 140 11.45 -8.77 8.00
CA ILE A 140 12.17 -7.93 7.01
C ILE A 140 11.32 -7.72 5.75
N LEU A 141 10.69 -8.78 5.24
CA LEU A 141 9.79 -8.68 4.07
C LEU A 141 8.61 -7.74 4.34
N SER A 142 8.08 -7.73 5.57
CA SER A 142 7.01 -6.80 5.96
C SER A 142 7.42 -5.32 5.90
N ILE A 143 8.67 -5.02 6.26
CA ILE A 143 9.23 -3.67 6.15
C ILE A 143 9.35 -3.27 4.68
N ILE A 144 9.83 -4.18 3.84
CA ILE A 144 9.94 -3.94 2.39
C ILE A 144 8.56 -3.67 1.80
N ASP A 145 7.56 -4.50 2.12
CA ASP A 145 6.21 -4.32 1.60
C ASP A 145 5.57 -3.00 2.08
N CYS A 146 5.81 -2.62 3.34
CA CYS A 146 5.41 -1.31 3.87
C CYS A 146 5.97 -0.14 3.03
N VAL A 147 7.25 -0.19 2.66
CA VAL A 147 7.89 0.83 1.82
C VAL A 147 7.30 0.83 0.42
N LEU A 148 7.01 -0.33 -0.15
CA LEU A 148 6.36 -0.42 -1.46
C LEU A 148 4.96 0.21 -1.44
N PHE A 149 4.15 -0.04 -0.41
CA PHE A 149 2.85 0.60 -0.22
C PHE A 149 2.94 2.12 -0.08
N PHE A 150 3.99 2.62 0.58
CA PHE A 150 4.25 4.05 0.64
C PHE A 150 4.59 4.63 -0.74
N ILE A 151 5.43 3.93 -1.50
CA ILE A 151 5.79 4.30 -2.88
C ILE A 151 4.53 4.32 -3.77
N THR A 152 3.64 3.32 -3.69
CA THR A 152 2.41 3.32 -4.49
C THR A 152 1.48 4.46 -4.17
N CYS A 153 1.39 4.88 -2.90
CA CYS A 153 0.64 6.08 -2.52
C CYS A 153 1.19 7.34 -3.23
N VAL A 154 2.51 7.55 -3.19
CA VAL A 154 3.15 8.70 -3.87
C VAL A 154 2.95 8.65 -5.38
N LEU A 155 3.10 7.47 -6.00
CA LEU A 155 2.87 7.30 -7.44
C LEU A 155 1.40 7.54 -7.82
N SER A 156 0.45 7.05 -7.02
CA SER A 156 -0.97 7.29 -7.24
C SER A 156 -1.32 8.79 -7.20
N TYR A 157 -0.76 9.50 -6.22
CA TYR A 157 -0.97 10.94 -6.09
C TYR A 157 -0.37 11.74 -7.26
N THR A 158 0.84 11.38 -7.71
CA THR A 158 1.49 12.05 -8.84
C THR A 158 0.75 11.79 -10.16
N LEU A 159 0.27 10.57 -10.39
CA LEU A 159 -0.59 10.24 -11.54
C LEU A 159 -1.89 11.04 -11.54
N TYR A 160 -2.55 11.18 -10.40
CA TYR A 160 -3.75 11.99 -10.26
C TYR A 160 -3.50 13.47 -10.60
N ARG A 161 -2.41 14.05 -10.11
CA ARG A 161 -2.03 15.43 -10.42
C ARG A 161 -1.73 15.63 -11.91
N SER A 162 -1.05 14.66 -12.54
CA SER A 162 -0.74 14.69 -13.97
C SER A 162 -2.01 14.65 -14.82
N HIS A 163 -2.96 13.75 -14.53
CA HIS A 163 -4.23 13.68 -15.26
C HIS A 163 -5.05 14.97 -15.11
N ARG A 164 -5.16 15.53 -13.91
CA ARG A 164 -5.85 16.82 -13.68
C ARG A 164 -5.22 17.97 -14.47
N TYR A 165 -3.90 17.99 -14.61
CA TYR A 165 -3.21 19.02 -15.40
C TYR A 165 -3.59 18.91 -16.88
N GLU A 166 -3.55 17.70 -17.44
CA GLU A 166 -3.84 17.47 -18.86
C GLU A 166 -5.30 17.73 -19.21
N THR A 167 -6.25 17.32 -18.36
CA THR A 167 -7.68 17.64 -18.56
C THR A 167 -7.93 19.15 -18.49
N ARG A 168 -7.25 19.89 -17.59
CA ARG A 168 -7.41 21.35 -17.48
C ARG A 168 -6.78 22.11 -18.65
N HIS A 169 -5.68 21.64 -19.23
CA HIS A 169 -5.04 22.30 -20.37
C HIS A 169 -5.72 21.92 -21.69
N GLY A 170 -6.10 20.65 -21.87
CA GLY A 170 -6.89 20.22 -23.03
C GLY A 170 -8.22 20.96 -23.12
N HIS A 171 -8.96 21.11 -22.01
CA HIS A 171 -10.22 21.85 -22.04
C HIS A 171 -10.06 23.32 -22.42
N LYS A 172 -8.96 23.97 -22.02
CA LYS A 172 -8.66 25.37 -22.39
C LYS A 172 -8.35 25.51 -23.88
N GLU A 173 -7.73 24.51 -24.49
CA GLU A 173 -7.40 24.52 -25.92
C GLU A 173 -8.65 24.29 -26.78
N TYR A 174 -9.56 23.38 -26.37
CA TYR A 174 -10.82 23.16 -27.07
C TYR A 174 -11.86 24.29 -26.89
N THR A 175 -11.83 25.02 -25.76
CA THR A 175 -12.73 26.18 -25.55
C THR A 175 -12.13 27.53 -25.95
N GLY A 176 -10.82 27.60 -26.23
CA GLY A 176 -10.12 28.81 -26.68
C GLY A 176 -10.29 29.12 -28.17
N GLY A 177 -10.79 28.18 -28.97
CA GLY A 177 -10.90 28.29 -30.43
C GLY A 177 -12.08 29.10 -30.98
N ARG A 178 -12.89 29.78 -30.14
CA ARG A 178 -13.99 30.65 -30.59
C ARG A 178 -14.07 31.95 -29.78
N ARG A 179 -13.00 32.74 -29.80
CA ARG A 179 -13.16 34.21 -29.74
C ARG A 179 -12.98 34.74 -31.15
N SER A 180 -14.04 34.56 -31.93
CA SER A 180 -14.42 35.43 -33.04
C SER A 180 -14.12 36.88 -32.67
N GLY A 181 -13.30 37.53 -33.50
CA GLY A 181 -13.08 38.95 -33.43
C GLY A 181 -14.42 39.68 -33.41
N SER A 182 -14.65 40.44 -32.35
CA SER A 182 -15.63 41.51 -32.35
C SER A 182 -14.82 42.78 -32.14
N THR A 183 -14.44 43.35 -33.26
CA THR A 183 -13.97 44.72 -33.41
C THR A 183 -15.03 45.63 -32.78
N SER A 184 -14.88 45.99 -31.49
CA SER A 184 -15.69 47.03 -30.88
C SER A 184 -15.05 48.38 -31.20
N THR A 185 -15.25 48.77 -32.44
CA THR A 185 -15.03 50.13 -32.94
C THR A 185 -16.09 51.05 -32.33
N TYR A 186 -15.63 52.07 -31.62
CA TYR A 186 -16.22 53.42 -31.49
C TYR A 186 -17.76 53.56 -31.44
N SER A 187 -18.31 54.04 -30.31
CA SER A 187 -19.38 55.04 -30.35
C SER A 187 -19.52 55.79 -29.02
N SER A 188 -18.99 57.01 -29.09
CA SER A 188 -19.25 58.18 -28.26
C SER A 188 -20.73 58.50 -28.02
N HIS A 189 -21.02 59.05 -26.84
CA HIS A 189 -21.97 60.14 -26.54
C HIS A 189 -23.29 60.23 -27.35
N ARG A 190 -24.43 60.20 -26.65
CA ARG A 190 -25.34 61.36 -26.54
C ARG A 190 -26.50 61.09 -25.57
N ARG A 191 -26.63 61.99 -24.60
CA ARG A 191 -27.86 62.27 -23.84
C ARG A 191 -28.97 62.65 -24.83
N HIS A 192 -30.21 62.25 -24.59
CA HIS A 192 -31.36 63.12 -24.84
C HIS A 192 -32.56 62.75 -23.96
N HIS A 193 -33.16 63.83 -23.45
CA HIS A 193 -34.33 63.90 -22.61
C HIS A 193 -35.65 63.72 -23.39
N ARG A 194 -36.71 63.38 -22.63
CA ARG A 194 -38.08 63.96 -22.63
C ARG A 194 -39.21 63.37 -23.51
N HIS A 195 -40.39 63.45 -22.88
CA HIS A 195 -41.79 63.45 -23.35
C HIS A 195 -42.40 62.10 -23.77
N ALA A 196 -43.65 61.68 -23.49
CA ALA A 196 -44.86 62.13 -22.77
C ALA A 196 -46.07 61.75 -23.66
N ARG A 197 -47.11 61.13 -23.06
CA ARG A 197 -48.46 60.81 -23.60
C ARG A 197 -48.49 59.73 -24.69
N VAL A 198 -49.43 58.80 -24.69
CA VAL A 198 -50.90 58.94 -24.55
C VAL A 198 -51.48 57.88 -23.62
#